data_AF-A0A260BHJ3-F1
#
_entry.id   AF-A0A260BHJ3-F1
#
_cell.length_a   1.000
_cell.length_b   1.000
_cell.length_c   1.000
_cell.angle_alpha   90.00
_cell.angle_beta   90.00
_cell.angle_gamma   90.00
#
_symmetry.space_group_name_H-M   'P 1'
#
loop_
_entity.id
_entity.type
_entity.pdbx_description
1 polymer ?
#
loop_
_entity_poly.entity_id
_entity_poly.type
_entity_poly.pdbx_seq_one_letter_code
_entity_poly.pdbx_strand_id
1 'polypeptide(L)'
;MHDTITGPRTVGLHTAIMAAIGQVPGQVKTHALAQVTAYTEQVNRAAADANSTTVDAHLERAAFWACTARERGASEAEIHAARLAGHHHVATAQQ
;
A
#
# COMPACT_ATOMS: atom_id res chain seq x y z
N MET A 1 27.79 44.87 -3.15
CA MET A 1 27.54 44.24 -1.83
C MET A 1 26.63 43.07 -2.10
N HIS A 2 27.17 41.84 -2.12
CA HIS A 2 26.42 40.64 -2.50
C HIS A 2 25.66 40.11 -1.28
N ASP A 3 24.33 40.18 -1.34
CA ASP A 3 23.44 39.60 -0.34
C ASP A 3 23.59 38.08 -0.31
N THR A 4 24.12 37.58 0.81
CA THR A 4 24.36 36.16 1.06
C THR A 4 23.14 35.58 1.78
N ILE A 5 21.98 35.53 1.10
CA ILE A 5 20.75 34.88 1.61
C ILE A 5 20.64 33.46 1.03
N THR A 6 21.74 32.70 1.02
CA THR A 6 21.80 31.36 0.41
C THR A 6 22.18 30.27 1.43
N GLY A 7 22.40 30.62 2.70
CA GLY A 7 23.00 29.72 3.70
C GLY A 7 22.04 28.84 4.52
N PRO A 8 20.94 29.36 5.11
CA PRO A 8 20.12 28.57 6.06
C PRO A 8 18.86 27.92 5.46
N ARG A 9 18.16 28.63 4.55
CA ARG A 9 16.84 28.18 4.02
C ARG A 9 16.98 26.99 3.07
N THR A 10 18.05 26.97 2.29
CA THR A 10 18.45 25.89 1.38
C THR A 10 18.88 24.64 2.13
N VAL A 11 19.61 24.76 3.24
CA VAL A 11 19.99 23.63 4.10
C VAL A 11 18.78 23.01 4.81
N GLY A 12 17.85 23.86 5.28
CA GLY A 12 16.58 23.40 5.85
C GLY A 12 15.71 22.65 4.82
N LEU A 13 15.58 23.20 3.61
CA LEU A 13 14.86 22.55 2.52
C LEU A 13 15.50 21.22 2.11
N HIS A 14 16.82 21.19 1.94
CA HIS A 14 17.55 19.96 1.59
C HIS A 14 17.34 18.87 2.65
N THR A 15 17.43 19.22 3.93
CA THR A 15 17.18 18.28 5.04
C THR A 15 15.74 17.77 5.01
N ALA A 16 14.76 18.64 4.78
CA ALA A 16 13.36 18.24 4.67
C ALA A 16 13.11 17.29 3.48
N ILE A 17 13.72 17.56 2.33
CA ILE A 17 13.64 16.71 1.13
C ILE A 17 14.23 15.32 1.42
N MET A 18 15.43 15.26 1.99
CA MET A 18 16.08 13.98 2.29
C MET A 18 15.30 13.18 3.33
N ALA A 19 14.72 13.84 4.34
CA ALA A 19 13.84 13.19 5.31
C ALA A 19 12.57 12.64 4.65
N ALA A 20 11.93 13.40 3.76
CA ALA A 20 10.76 12.95 3.03
C ALA A 20 11.07 11.75 2.13
N ILE A 21 12.20 11.77 1.40
CA ILE A 21 12.67 10.64 0.59
C ILE A 21 12.87 9.39 1.46
N GLY A 22 13.45 9.56 2.67
CA GLY A 22 13.64 8.47 3.62
C GLY A 22 12.32 7.82 4.10
N GLN A 23 11.20 8.53 4.03
CA GLN A 23 9.88 8.00 4.41
C GLN A 23 9.18 7.24 3.28
N VAL A 24 9.58 7.44 2.02
CA VAL A 24 8.91 6.84 0.85
C VAL A 24 8.79 5.31 0.97
N PRO A 25 9.82 4.54 1.35
CA PRO A 25 9.68 3.08 1.46
C PRO A 25 8.58 2.66 2.45
N GLY A 26 8.49 3.35 3.59
CA GLY A 26 7.45 3.09 4.60
C GLY A 26 6.05 3.44 4.09
N GLN A 27 5.91 4.56 3.38
CA GLN A 27 4.64 4.93 2.75
C GLN A 27 4.20 3.93 1.68
N VAL A 28 5.13 3.45 0.85
CA VAL A 28 4.84 2.43 -0.16
C VAL A 28 4.45 1.10 0.50
N LYS A 29 5.13 0.69 1.58
CA LYS A 29 4.74 -0.49 2.37
C LYS A 29 3.30 -0.37 2.87
N THR A 30 2.96 0.74 3.52
CA THR A 30 1.61 0.99 4.04
C THR A 30 0.57 0.96 2.93
N HIS A 31 0.85 1.62 1.80
CA HIS A 31 -0.07 1.62 0.66
C HIS A 31 -0.25 0.21 0.07
N ALA A 32 0.84 -0.53 -0.11
CA ALA A 32 0.79 -1.87 -0.67
C ALA A 32 -0.03 -2.83 0.21
N LEU A 33 0.11 -2.75 1.54
CA LEU A 33 -0.73 -3.54 2.47
C LEU A 33 -2.21 -3.17 2.36
N ALA A 34 -2.54 -1.87 2.27
CA ALA A 34 -3.92 -1.43 2.07
C ALA A 34 -4.51 -1.95 0.74
N GLN A 35 -3.70 -2.00 -0.32
CA GLN A 35 -4.11 -2.57 -1.61
C GLN A 35 -4.30 -4.09 -1.54
N VAL A 36 -3.49 -4.82 -0.78
CA VAL A 36 -3.71 -6.26 -0.54
C VAL A 36 -5.09 -6.48 0.09
N THR A 37 -5.46 -5.69 1.10
CA THR A 37 -6.80 -5.73 1.70
C THR A 37 -7.89 -5.45 0.66
N ALA A 38 -7.80 -4.32 -0.05
CA ALA A 38 -8.83 -3.90 -1.00
C ALA A 38 -9.04 -4.88 -2.16
N TYR A 39 -7.97 -5.45 -2.72
CA TYR A 39 -8.11 -6.44 -3.79
C TYR A 39 -8.57 -7.80 -3.27
N THR A 40 -8.24 -8.17 -2.02
CA THR A 40 -8.83 -9.36 -1.40
C THR A 40 -10.35 -9.20 -1.24
N GLU A 41 -10.84 -8.02 -0.86
CA GLU A 41 -12.29 -7.72 -0.84
C GLU A 41 -12.92 -7.81 -2.24
N GLN A 42 -12.23 -7.33 -3.28
CA GLN A 42 -12.72 -7.43 -4.67
C GLN A 42 -12.77 -8.88 -5.15
N VAL A 43 -11.78 -9.72 -4.79
CA VAL A 43 -11.82 -11.17 -5.06
C VAL A 43 -13.07 -11.79 -4.44
N ASN A 44 -13.34 -11.52 -3.16
CA ASN A 44 -14.49 -12.09 -2.46
C ASN A 44 -15.82 -11.64 -3.09
N ARG A 45 -15.95 -10.35 -3.44
CA ARG A 45 -17.15 -9.83 -4.12
C ARG A 45 -17.34 -10.45 -5.50
N ALA A 46 -16.27 -10.56 -6.29
CA ALA A 46 -16.30 -11.18 -7.60
C ALA A 46 -16.64 -12.68 -7.50
N ALA A 47 -16.10 -13.40 -6.52
CA ALA A 47 -16.37 -14.82 -6.31
C ALA A 47 -17.82 -15.11 -5.88
N ALA A 48 -18.51 -14.13 -5.28
CA ALA A 48 -19.92 -14.24 -4.92
C ALA A 48 -20.87 -13.99 -6.12
N ASP A 49 -20.38 -13.40 -7.21
CA ASP A 49 -21.16 -13.16 -8.43
C ASP A 49 -20.84 -14.24 -9.48
N ALA A 50 -21.84 -15.07 -9.78
CA ALA A 50 -21.73 -16.17 -10.74
C ALA A 50 -21.41 -15.73 -12.18
N ASN A 51 -21.63 -14.45 -12.52
CA ASN A 51 -21.31 -13.89 -13.84
C ASN A 51 -19.97 -13.15 -13.87
N SER A 52 -19.27 -13.04 -12.74
CA SER A 52 -18.02 -12.30 -12.68
C SER A 52 -16.90 -13.05 -13.39
N THR A 53 -16.15 -12.33 -14.22
CA THR A 53 -14.97 -12.81 -14.94
C THR A 53 -13.67 -12.21 -14.41
N THR A 54 -13.72 -11.45 -13.30
CA THR A 54 -12.60 -10.63 -12.82
C THR A 54 -11.88 -11.21 -11.60
N VAL A 55 -12.29 -12.37 -11.09
CA VAL A 55 -11.70 -13.02 -9.90
C VAL A 55 -10.18 -13.15 -10.04
N ASP A 56 -9.72 -13.73 -11.16
CA ASP A 56 -8.28 -13.96 -11.41
C ASP A 56 -7.51 -12.64 -11.51
N ALA A 57 -8.07 -11.62 -12.16
CA ALA A 57 -7.45 -10.30 -12.27
C ALA A 57 -7.29 -9.64 -10.89
N HIS A 58 -8.26 -9.79 -9.99
CA HIS A 58 -8.14 -9.27 -8.62
C HIS A 58 -7.15 -10.08 -7.78
N LEU A 59 -7.05 -11.41 -7.98
CA LEU A 59 -6.04 -12.25 -7.33
C LEU A 59 -4.62 -11.86 -7.75
N GLU A 60 -4.38 -11.68 -9.05
CA GLU A 60 -3.09 -11.22 -9.57
C GLU A 60 -2.70 -9.86 -8.99
N ARG A 61 -3.68 -8.95 -8.87
CA ARG A 61 -3.43 -7.63 -8.32
C ARG A 61 -3.13 -7.65 -6.81
N ALA A 62 -3.83 -8.49 -6.05
CA ALA A 62 -3.52 -8.73 -4.64
C ALA A 62 -2.10 -9.34 -4.48
N ALA A 63 -1.71 -10.26 -5.36
CA ALA A 63 -0.37 -10.85 -5.36
C ALA A 63 0.72 -9.83 -5.70
N PHE A 64 0.50 -8.98 -6.72
CA PHE A 64 1.41 -7.89 -7.08
C PHE A 64 1.70 -6.96 -5.90
N TRP A 65 0.64 -6.53 -5.19
CA TRP A 65 0.80 -5.65 -4.05
C TRP A 65 1.44 -6.35 -2.85
N ALA A 66 1.19 -7.64 -2.64
CA ALA A 66 1.89 -8.42 -1.62
C ALA A 66 3.40 -8.49 -1.90
N CYS A 67 3.81 -8.68 -3.16
CA CYS A 67 5.21 -8.62 -3.56
C CYS A 67 5.80 -7.23 -3.32
N THR A 68 5.10 -6.17 -3.73
CA THR A 68 5.52 -4.78 -3.48
C THR A 68 5.69 -4.50 -1.99
N ALA A 69 4.77 -4.96 -1.14
CA ALA A 69 4.87 -4.80 0.31
C ALA A 69 6.11 -5.51 0.87
N ARG A 70 6.39 -6.74 0.42
CA ARG A 70 7.57 -7.53 0.82
C ARG A 70 8.87 -6.84 0.42
N GLU A 71 8.96 -6.32 -0.81
CA GLU A 71 10.11 -5.55 -1.29
C GLU A 71 10.38 -4.28 -0.47
N ARG A 72 9.34 -3.75 0.21
CA ARG A 72 9.44 -2.59 1.11
C ARG A 72 9.47 -2.98 2.60
N GLY A 73 9.73 -4.25 2.91
CA GLY A 73 9.96 -4.72 4.28
C GLY A 73 8.70 -5.08 5.06
N ALA A 74 7.59 -5.40 4.39
CA ALA A 74 6.49 -6.10 5.04
C ALA A 74 6.87 -7.56 5.32
N SER A 75 6.54 -8.01 6.52
CA SER A 75 6.60 -9.42 6.91
C SER A 75 5.42 -10.21 6.33
N GLU A 76 5.56 -11.52 6.24
CA GLU A 76 4.45 -12.40 5.86
C GLU A 76 3.25 -12.28 6.81
N ALA A 77 3.50 -12.03 8.10
CA ALA A 77 2.44 -11.82 9.08
C ALA A 77 1.61 -10.55 8.78
N GLU A 78 2.27 -9.45 8.40
CA GLU A 78 1.57 -8.20 8.00
C GLU A 78 0.77 -8.40 6.71
N ILE A 79 1.33 -9.10 5.72
CA ILE A 79 0.63 -9.40 4.46
C ILE A 79 -0.56 -10.34 4.71
N HIS A 80 -0.38 -11.35 5.57
CA HIS A 80 -1.46 -12.26 5.96
C HIS A 80 -2.57 -11.52 6.71
N ALA A 81 -2.23 -10.66 7.66
CA ALA A 81 -3.21 -9.82 8.36
C ALA A 81 -4.00 -8.92 7.39
N ALA A 82 -3.33 -8.32 6.40
CA ALA A 82 -4.01 -7.52 5.38
C ALA A 82 -5.02 -8.33 4.54
N ARG A 83 -4.69 -9.58 4.17
CA ARG A 83 -5.62 -10.50 3.49
C ARG A 83 -6.80 -10.86 4.39
N LEU A 84 -6.55 -11.22 5.65
CA LEU A 84 -7.61 -11.55 6.62
C LEU A 84 -8.59 -10.38 6.81
N ALA A 85 -8.07 -9.15 6.93
CA ALA A 85 -8.91 -7.96 7.02
C ALA A 85 -9.85 -7.83 5.81
N GLY A 86 -9.36 -8.10 4.60
CA GLY A 86 -10.18 -8.05 3.39
C GLY A 86 -11.24 -9.16 3.29
N HIS A 87 -11.01 -10.30 3.95
CA HIS A 87 -12.06 -11.33 4.10
C HIS A 87 -13.12 -10.92 5.12
N HIS A 88 -12.72 -10.33 6.26
CA HIS A 88 -13.66 -9.93 7.31
C HIS A 88 -14.60 -8.80 6.89
N HIS A 89 -14.11 -7.80 6.14
CA HIS A 89 -14.96 -6.69 5.70
C HIS A 89 -16.13 -7.14 4.81
N VAL A 90 -15.93 -8.16 3.97
CA VAL A 90 -17.01 -8.72 3.15
C VAL A 90 -18.02 -9.48 4.01
N ALA A 91 -17.56 -10.28 4.97
CA ALA A 91 -18.44 -11.00 5.89
C ALA A 91 -19.35 -10.06 6.69
N THR A 92 -18.84 -8.91 7.14
CA THR A 92 -19.64 -7.89 7.85
C THR A 92 -20.59 -7.10 6.95
N ALA A 93 -20.30 -6.97 5.65
CA ALA A 93 -21.15 -6.25 4.70
C ALA A 93 -22.34 -7.10 4.19
N GLN A 94 -22.33 -8.40 4.45
CA GLN A 94 -23.39 -9.35 4.06
C GLN A 94 -24.38 -9.66 5.21
N GLN A 95 -24.16 -9.12 6.41
CA GLN A 95 -25.07 -9.24 7.57
C GLN A 95 -26.07 -8.07 7.60
#